data_AF-A0A7W0S0F8-F1
#
_entry.id   AF-A0A7W0S0F8-F1
#
_cell.length_a   1.000
_cell.length_b   1.000
_cell.length_c   1.000
_cell.angle_alpha   90.00
_cell.angle_beta   90.00
_cell.angle_gamma   90.00
#
_symmetry.space_group_name_H-M   'P 1'
#
loop_
_entity.id
_entity.type
_entity.pdbx_description
1 polymer ?
#
loop_
_entity_poly.entity_id
_entity_poly.type
_entity_poly.pdbx_seq_one_letter_code
_entity_poly.pdbx_strand_id
1 'polypeptide(L)' 'MLARAGHRCEVVIVGVRCTATLGLEAHHVVDLVDGGGNDPDNGRAVCRRHHRLLEKRGS' A
#
# COMPACT_ATOMS: atom_id res chain seq x y z
N MET A 1 -5.80 -5.98 8.81
CA MET A 1 -5.00 -5.05 7.97
C MET A 1 -5.48 -3.60 8.04
N LEU A 2 -6.69 -3.25 7.57
CA LEU A 2 -7.20 -1.86 7.66
C LEU A 2 -7.33 -1.32 9.10
N ALA A 3 -7.70 -2.16 10.06
CA ALA A 3 -7.76 -1.79 11.47
C ALA A 3 -6.37 -1.41 12.05
N ARG A 4 -5.26 -1.97 11.51
CA ARG A 4 -3.90 -1.62 11.93
C ARG A 4 -3.36 -0.35 11.26
N ALA A 5 -3.76 -0.08 10.02
CA ALA A 5 -3.35 1.12 9.29
C ALA A 5 -4.02 2.43 9.79
N GLY A 6 -4.90 2.35 10.78
CA GLY A 6 -5.66 3.48 11.29
C GLY A 6 -6.66 4.04 10.28
N HIS A 7 -7.19 3.20 9.39
CA HIS A 7 -8.03 3.61 8.26
C HIS A 7 -7.41 4.73 7.42
N ARG A 8 -6.09 4.69 7.19
CA ARG A 8 -5.39 5.68 6.37
C ARG A 8 -4.34 5.03 5.48
N CYS A 9 -4.18 5.59 4.29
CA CYS A 9 -3.11 5.25 3.37
C CYS A 9 -1.73 5.35 4.05
N GLU A 10 -0.89 4.35 3.84
CA GLU A 10 0.46 4.22 4.42
C GLU A 10 1.56 4.67 3.45
N VAL A 11 1.19 5.08 2.23
CA VAL A 11 2.15 5.57 1.24
C VAL A 11 2.71 6.92 1.66
N VAL A 12 4.03 7.03 1.62
CA VAL A 12 4.79 8.25 1.86
C VAL A 12 5.39 8.71 0.53
N ILE A 13 5.04 9.93 0.11
CA ILE A 13 5.56 10.54 -1.11
C ILE A 13 6.38 11.76 -0.68
N VAL A 14 7.67 11.75 -0.99
CA VAL A 14 8.60 12.85 -0.64
C VAL A 14 8.56 13.17 0.87
N GLY A 15 8.58 12.13 1.72
CA GLY A 15 8.55 12.28 3.18
C GLY A 15 7.18 12.60 3.78
N VAL A 16 6.15 12.85 2.97
CA VAL A 16 4.79 13.15 3.45
C VAL A 16 3.87 11.94 3.31
N ARG A 17 3.26 11.51 4.42
CA ARG A 17 2.25 10.44 4.42
C ARG A 17 0.95 10.94 3.81
N CYS A 18 0.36 10.15 2.91
CA CYS A 18 -0.94 10.43 2.34
C CYS A 18 -2.03 10.50 3.42
N THR A 19 -2.92 11.49 3.31
CA THR A 19 -4.03 11.71 4.25
C THR A 19 -5.32 11.00 3.87
N ALA A 20 -5.34 10.25 2.75
CA ALA A 20 -6.54 9.56 2.28
C ALA A 20 -6.97 8.45 3.26
N THR A 21 -8.24 8.49 3.66
CA THR A 21 -8.88 7.53 4.57
C THR A 21 -9.97 6.68 3.90
N LEU A 22 -10.29 6.97 2.64
CA LEU A 22 -11.32 6.29 1.86
C LEU A 22 -10.71 5.58 0.65
N GLY A 23 -11.40 4.51 0.20
CA GLY A 23 -10.95 3.70 -0.94
C GLY A 23 -9.59 3.06 -0.70
N LEU A 24 -9.42 2.48 0.49
CA LEU A 24 -8.19 1.79 0.90
C LEU A 24 -8.21 0.35 0.41
N GLU A 25 -7.12 -0.05 -0.23
CA GLU A 25 -6.88 -1.37 -0.80
C GLU A 25 -5.59 -1.94 -0.18
N ALA A 26 -5.51 -3.25 -0.06
CA ALA A 26 -4.30 -3.92 0.42
C ALA A 26 -3.32 -4.06 -0.75
N HIS A 27 -2.07 -3.64 -0.53
CA HIS A 27 -1.02 -3.72 -1.54
C HIS A 27 0.23 -4.35 -0.96
N HIS A 28 0.81 -5.31 -1.67
CA HIS A 28 2.06 -5.94 -1.24
C HIS A 28 3.22 -4.93 -1.31
N VAL A 29 4.06 -4.89 -0.27
CA VAL A 29 5.22 -3.99 -0.19
C VAL A 29 6.35 -4.53 -1.04
N VAL A 30 6.61 -5.83 -0.92
CA VAL A 30 7.48 -6.60 -1.81
C VAL A 30 6.59 -7.43 -2.71
N ASP A 31 6.76 -7.29 -4.02
CA ASP A 31 6.04 -8.09 -4.99
C ASP A 31 6.34 -9.58 -4.83
N LEU A 32 5.35 -10.42 -5.11
CA LEU A 32 5.51 -11.88 -5.06
C LEU A 32 6.63 -12.36 -5.98
N VAL A 33 6.84 -11.68 -7.11
CA VAL A 33 7.90 -12.01 -8.08
C VAL A 33 9.31 -11.71 -7.56
N ASP A 34 9.44 -10.80 -6.59
CA ASP A 34 10.72 -10.42 -5.95
C ASP A 34 10.97 -11.23 -4.66
N GLY A 35 10.13 -12.24 -4.37
CA GLY A 35 10.22 -13.07 -3.17
C GLY A 35 9.42 -12.55 -1.97
N GLY A 36 8.52 -11.58 -2.17
CA GLY A 36 7.58 -11.16 -1.14
C GLY A 36 6.60 -12.27 -0.79
N GLY A 37 6.37 -12.51 0.51
CA GLY A 37 5.34 -13.44 1.00
C GLY A 37 3.93 -12.84 0.94
N ASN A 38 2.89 -13.67 1.00
CA ASN A 38 1.50 -13.22 1.17
C ASN A 38 1.16 -12.93 2.64
N ASP A 39 2.16 -12.75 3.48
CA ASP A 39 1.99 -12.46 4.89
C ASP A 39 1.35 -11.08 5.08
N PRO A 40 0.48 -10.92 6.09
CA PRO A 40 -0.15 -9.63 6.39
C PRO A 40 0.86 -8.53 6.78
N ASP A 41 2.09 -8.90 7.14
CA ASP A 41 3.21 -7.99 7.36
C ASP A 41 3.84 -7.47 6.05
N ASN A 42 3.74 -8.24 4.95
CA ASN A 42 4.20 -7.80 3.62
C ASN A 42 3.15 -6.95 2.90
N GLY A 43 2.10 -6.52 3.58
CA GLY A 43 1.07 -5.70 2.97
C GLY A 43 0.87 -4.38 3.69
N ARG A 44 0.57 -3.35 2.92
CA ARG A 44 0.23 -2.00 3.39
C ARG A 44 -1.13 -1.56 2.87
N ALA A 45 -1.84 -0.75 3.64
CA ALA A 45 -3.07 -0.11 3.18
C ALA A 45 -2.74 1.11 2.31
N VAL A 46 -3.21 1.13 1.07
CA VAL A 46 -2.97 2.22 0.13
C VAL A 46 -4.29 2.70 -0.45
N CYS A 47 -4.44 4.00 -0.75
CA CYS A 47 -5.63 4.46 -1.45
C CYS A 47 -5.60 4.07 -2.92
N ARG A 48 -6.76 3.92 -3.56
CA ARG A 48 -6.91 3.55 -4.98
C ARG A 48 -6.03 4.33 -5.96
N ARG A 49 -5.80 5.62 -5.68
CA ARG A 49 -4.91 6.47 -6.49
C ARG A 49 -3.46 6.00 -6.39
N HIS A 50 -2.98 5.73 -5.18
CA HIS A 50 -1.62 5.24 -4.97
C HIS A 50 -1.46 3.78 -5.36
N HIS A 51 -2.50 2.96 -5.21
CA HIS A 51 -2.52 1.59 -5.72
C HIS A 51 -2.14 1.56 -7.20
N ARG A 52 -2.88 2.31 -8.03
CA ARG A 52 -2.60 2.44 -9.47
C ARG A 52 -1.21 2.99 -9.79
N LEU A 53 -0.67 3.87 -8.95
CA LEU A 53 0.66 4.45 -9.15
C LEU A 53 1.76 3.44 -8.86
N LEU A 54 1.56 2.60 -7.84
CA LEU A 54 2.48 1.53 -7.47
C LEU A 54 2.42 0.38 -8.48
N GLU A 55 1.23 -0.01 -8.93
CA GLU A 55 1.03 -1.00 -9.98
C GLU A 55 1.75 -0.62 -11.29
N LYS A 56 1.76 0.67 -11.65
CA LYS A 56 2.46 1.17 -12.85
C LYS A 56 3.98 1.20 -12.73
N ARG A 57 4.55 1.08 -11.52
CA ARG A 57 6.00 1.11 -11.29
C ARG A 57 6.62 -0.29 -11.28
N GLY A 58 5.82 -1.35 -11.29
CA GLY A 58 6.26 -2.74 -11.29
C GLY A 58 6.34 -3.39 -12.69
N SER A 59 6.42 -2.61 -13.77
CA SER A 59 6.52 -3.09 -15.16
C SER A 59 7.85 -2.74 -15.80
#